data_AF-A0A7S1EHN0-F1
#
_entry.id   AF-A0A7S1EHN0-F1
#
_cell.length_a   1.000
_cell.length_b   1.000
_cell.length_c   1.000
_cell.angle_alpha   90.00
_cell.angle_beta   90.00
_cell.angle_gamma   90.00
#
_symmetry.space_group_name_H-M   'P 1'
#
loop_
_entity.id
_entity.type
_entity.pdbx_description
1 polymer ?
#
loop_
_entity_poly.entity_id
_entity_poly.type
_entity_poly.pdbx_seq_one_letter_code
_entity_poly.pdbx_strand_id
1 'polypeptide(L)'
;KPPSSAATRVVAAGAAVGVWQRHGGRQTGPSATRGARGVKIYTRTGDKGKSSLFSGERRPKNDPVFEALGAIDELCAQLGVAVDSLPDGSNDPLAQRLLEVQARLFDV
;
A
#
# COMPACT_ATOMS: atom_id res chain seq x y z
N LYS A 1 -5.07 -23.66 -57.47
CA LYS A 1 -6.47 -24.12 -57.55
C LYS A 1 -6.78 -24.93 -56.30
N PRO A 2 -7.47 -24.37 -55.29
CA PRO A 2 -7.94 -25.10 -54.11
C PRO A 2 -9.36 -25.65 -54.34
N PRO A 3 -9.78 -26.72 -53.64
CA PRO A 3 -11.17 -26.95 -53.24
C PRO A 3 -11.30 -26.70 -51.72
N SER A 4 -12.11 -25.77 -51.22
CA SER A 4 -13.58 -25.66 -51.17
C SER A 4 -14.27 -26.51 -50.08
N SER A 5 -14.72 -25.80 -49.04
CA SER A 5 -15.98 -25.96 -48.30
C SER A 5 -16.06 -26.81 -47.00
N ALA A 6 -16.60 -26.11 -45.99
CA ALA A 6 -17.48 -26.55 -44.90
C ALA A 6 -16.89 -27.31 -43.70
N ALA A 7 -16.96 -26.70 -42.51
CA ALA A 7 -18.07 -26.93 -41.56
C ALA A 7 -17.69 -26.44 -40.15
N THR A 8 -18.44 -25.44 -39.68
CA THR A 8 -18.54 -25.07 -38.26
C THR A 8 -19.13 -26.24 -37.46
N ARG A 9 -18.53 -26.59 -36.30
CA ARG A 9 -19.29 -27.13 -35.16
C ARG A 9 -18.52 -26.99 -33.84
N VAL A 10 -19.16 -26.26 -32.93
CA VAL A 10 -18.95 -26.24 -31.48
C VAL A 10 -19.28 -27.63 -30.92
N VAL A 11 -18.45 -28.18 -30.02
CA VAL A 11 -18.89 -29.05 -28.93
C VAL A 11 -17.92 -28.91 -27.74
N ALA A 12 -18.45 -28.42 -26.62
CA ALA A 12 -17.86 -28.54 -25.30
C ALA A 12 -18.05 -29.98 -24.78
N ALA A 13 -16.98 -30.59 -24.29
CA ALA A 13 -16.98 -31.83 -23.51
C ALA A 13 -15.91 -31.66 -22.42
N GLY A 14 -16.06 -32.10 -21.19
CA GLY A 14 -17.13 -32.78 -20.49
C GLY A 14 -16.78 -32.74 -19.00
N ALA A 15 -17.81 -32.77 -18.15
CA ALA A 15 -17.69 -32.78 -16.71
C ALA A 15 -17.03 -34.08 -16.23
N ALA A 16 -15.94 -33.97 -15.47
CA ALA A 16 -15.36 -35.08 -14.73
C ALA A 16 -15.86 -35.03 -13.27
N VAL A 17 -16.86 -35.86 -12.98
CA VAL A 17 -17.28 -36.19 -11.61
C VAL A 17 -16.23 -37.13 -11.03
N GLY A 18 -15.31 -36.58 -10.24
CA GLY A 18 -14.31 -37.33 -9.47
C GLY A 18 -14.81 -37.57 -8.04
N VAL A 19 -15.32 -38.77 -7.78
CA VAL A 19 -15.59 -39.31 -6.44
C VAL A 19 -14.24 -39.45 -5.72
N TRP A 20 -13.98 -38.62 -4.71
CA TRP A 20 -12.82 -38.78 -3.83
C TRP A 20 -13.17 -39.68 -2.65
N GLN A 21 -12.64 -40.90 -2.72
CA GLN A 21 -12.72 -41.96 -1.74
C GLN A 21 -11.97 -41.58 -0.46
N ARG A 22 -12.66 -41.74 0.68
CA ARG A 22 -12.21 -41.35 2.01
C ARG A 22 -11.46 -42.51 2.66
N HIS A 23 -10.13 -42.42 2.78
CA HIS A 23 -9.37 -43.24 3.73
C HIS A 23 -8.56 -42.33 4.66
N GLY A 24 -8.70 -42.58 5.95
CA GLY A 24 -8.24 -41.72 7.04
C GLY A 24 -6.72 -41.62 7.15
N GLY A 25 -6.29 -40.40 7.49
CA GLY A 25 -4.93 -40.05 7.88
C GLY A 25 -4.97 -39.09 9.08
N ARG A 26 -4.36 -39.56 10.16
CA ARG A 26 -4.13 -39.00 11.49
C ARG A 26 -3.71 -37.51 11.54
N GLN A 27 -4.34 -36.80 12.49
CA GLN A 27 -3.90 -35.61 13.26
C GLN A 27 -3.27 -34.41 12.52
N THR A 28 -4.04 -33.33 12.39
CA THR A 28 -3.52 -31.96 12.49
C THR A 28 -4.33 -31.23 13.57
N GLY A 29 -3.68 -30.92 14.70
CA GLY A 29 -4.25 -30.00 15.68
C GLY A 29 -4.38 -28.60 15.07
N PRO A 30 -5.13 -27.68 15.71
CA PRO A 30 -5.21 -26.31 15.23
C PRO A 30 -3.80 -25.72 15.24
N SER A 31 -3.21 -25.55 14.06
CA SER A 31 -2.05 -24.71 13.86
C SER A 31 -2.48 -23.31 14.26
N ALA A 32 -2.14 -22.92 15.49
CA ALA A 32 -2.29 -21.55 15.94
C ALA A 32 -1.45 -20.71 14.98
N THR A 33 -2.13 -20.09 14.01
CA THR A 33 -1.57 -18.99 13.24
C THR A 33 -1.11 -18.00 14.30
N ARG A 34 0.21 -17.89 14.49
CA ARG A 34 0.80 -16.77 15.22
C ARG A 34 0.45 -15.56 14.37
N GLY A 35 -0.72 -14.98 14.65
CA GLY A 35 -1.20 -13.79 13.97
C GLY A 35 -0.08 -12.77 14.06
N ALA A 36 0.40 -12.34 12.90
CA ALA A 36 1.34 -11.23 12.82
C ALA A 36 0.68 -10.07 13.57
N ARG A 37 1.13 -9.79 14.79
CA ARG A 37 0.67 -8.62 15.54
C ARG A 37 1.27 -7.43 14.81
N GLY A 38 0.52 -6.88 13.86
CA GLY A 38 0.89 -5.65 13.18
C GLY A 38 1.20 -4.57 14.21
N VAL A 39 2.28 -3.82 13.98
CA VAL A 39 2.62 -2.66 14.80
C VAL A 39 1.46 -1.67 14.72
N LYS A 40 0.96 -1.25 15.88
CA LYS A 40 -0.07 -0.22 15.94
C LYS A 40 0.58 1.13 15.68
N ILE A 41 0.12 1.81 14.64
CA ILE A 41 0.55 3.19 14.32
C ILE A 41 0.07 4.16 15.43
N TYR A 42 -1.09 3.89 16.03
CA TYR A 42 -1.61 4.70 17.14
C TYR A 42 -1.00 4.28 18.48
N THR A 43 -0.27 5.19 19.12
CA THR A 43 0.44 4.95 20.38
C THR A 43 -0.23 5.61 21.59
N ARG A 44 -1.11 6.61 21.36
CA ARG A 44 -1.78 7.45 22.37
C ARG A 44 -0.85 8.30 23.24
N THR A 45 0.45 8.35 22.94
CA THR A 45 1.41 9.13 23.72
C THR A 45 1.17 10.64 23.59
N GLY A 46 0.54 11.06 22.49
CA GLY A 46 0.23 12.45 22.16
C GLY A 46 -1.08 13.00 22.74
N ASP A 47 -1.90 12.19 23.39
CA ASP A 47 -3.27 12.55 23.82
C ASP A 47 -3.29 13.69 24.85
N LYS A 48 -2.20 13.85 25.60
CA LYS A 48 -2.01 14.95 26.57
C LYS A 48 -1.47 16.25 25.94
N GLY A 49 -1.51 16.38 24.62
CA GLY A 49 -1.10 17.59 23.90
C GLY A 49 0.41 17.78 23.76
N LYS A 50 1.23 16.74 23.99
CA LYS A 50 2.69 16.78 23.83
C LYS A 50 3.18 15.74 22.85
N SER A 51 4.13 16.10 21.98
CA SER A 51 4.80 15.17 21.06
C SER A 51 6.31 15.12 21.34
N SER A 52 7.00 14.13 20.78
CA SER A 52 8.45 13.99 20.90
C SER A 52 9.14 14.46 19.62
N LEU A 53 10.25 15.18 19.76
CA LEU A 53 11.21 15.45 18.68
C LEU A 53 12.05 14.19 18.41
N PHE A 54 12.79 14.19 17.30
CA PHE A 54 13.75 13.13 16.97
C PHE A 54 14.80 12.91 18.07
N SER A 55 15.19 13.98 18.79
CA SER A 55 16.08 13.92 19.95
C SER A 55 15.50 13.18 21.17
N GLY A 56 14.21 12.85 21.15
CA GLY A 56 13.47 12.29 22.29
C GLY A 56 12.89 13.35 23.24
N GLU A 57 13.24 14.63 23.06
CA GLU A 57 12.69 15.74 23.83
C GLU A 57 11.17 15.87 23.60
N ARG A 58 10.38 16.05 24.67
CA ARG A 58 8.93 16.21 24.57
C ARG A 58 8.49 17.65 24.70
N ARG A 59 7.86 18.19 23.66
CA ARG A 59 7.34 19.57 23.63
C ARG A 59 5.83 19.61 23.44
N PRO A 60 5.15 20.70 23.86
CA PRO A 60 3.75 20.95 23.52
C PRO A 60 3.52 20.92 22.01
N LYS A 61 2.36 20.43 21.54
CA LYS A 61 2.06 20.36 20.09
C LYS A 61 1.99 21.74 19.40
N ASN A 62 1.75 22.80 20.15
CA ASN A 62 1.71 24.18 19.66
C ASN A 62 3.08 24.87 19.73
N ASP A 63 4.17 24.12 19.98
CA ASP A 63 5.52 24.64 19.88
C ASP A 63 5.85 24.99 18.41
N PRO A 64 6.53 26.13 18.12
CA PRO A 64 6.86 26.54 16.76
C PRO A 64 7.59 25.49 15.92
N VAL A 65 8.34 24.58 16.54
CA VAL A 65 9.01 23.48 15.83
C VAL A 65 7.99 22.54 15.19
N PHE A 66 6.91 22.20 15.89
CA PHE A 66 5.88 21.32 15.31
C PHE A 66 5.01 22.02 14.28
N GLU A 67 4.79 23.33 14.42
CA GLU A 67 4.14 24.13 13.36
C GLU A 67 4.97 24.10 12.08
N ALA A 68 6.30 24.29 12.17
CA ALA A 68 7.19 24.22 11.02
C ALA A 68 7.22 22.81 10.39
N LEU A 69 7.37 21.76 11.20
CA LEU A 69 7.33 20.37 10.72
C LEU A 69 5.98 20.00 10.09
N GLY A 70 4.88 20.47 10.68
CA GLY A 70 3.53 20.27 10.14
C GLY A 70 3.32 20.97 8.80
N ALA A 71 3.83 22.20 8.64
CA ALA A 71 3.77 22.90 7.36
C ALA A 71 4.57 22.19 6.26
N ILE A 72 5.72 21.60 6.60
CA ILE A 72 6.50 20.76 5.67
C ILE A 72 5.72 19.51 5.28
N ASP A 73 5.10 18.81 6.24
CA ASP A 73 4.28 17.62 5.96
C ASP A 73 3.07 17.95 5.07
N GLU A 74 2.40 19.07 5.32
CA GLU A 74 1.29 19.55 4.48
C GLU A 74 1.77 19.87 3.04
N LEU A 75 2.90 20.57 2.91
CA LEU A 75 3.50 20.84 1.60
C LEU A 75 3.83 19.53 0.87
N CYS A 76 4.44 18.56 1.55
CA CYS A 76 4.73 17.25 0.99
C CYS A 76 3.46 16.54 0.49
N ALA A 77 2.37 16.58 1.24
CA ALA A 77 1.08 16.02 0.80
C ALA A 77 0.56 16.74 -0.47
N GLN A 78 0.63 18.07 -0.51
CA GLN A 78 0.21 18.85 -1.68
C GLN A 78 1.07 18.56 -2.92
N LEU A 79 2.39 18.38 -2.75
CA LEU A 79 3.26 17.95 -3.85
C LEU A 79 2.86 16.59 -4.42
N GLY A 80 2.45 15.65 -3.56
CA GLY A 80 1.92 14.36 -4.00
C GLY A 80 0.65 14.49 -4.86
N VAL A 81 -0.28 15.37 -4.45
CA VAL A 81 -1.48 15.68 -5.23
C VAL A 81 -1.13 16.34 -6.57
N ALA A 82 -0.15 17.24 -6.58
CA ALA A 82 0.32 17.88 -7.81
C ALA A 82 0.91 16.86 -8.79
N VAL A 83 1.69 15.90 -8.29
CA VAL A 83 2.24 14.78 -9.09
C VAL A 83 1.12 13.91 -9.68
N ASP A 84 0.11 13.56 -8.88
CA ASP A 84 -1.05 12.77 -9.32
C ASP A 84 -1.88 13.49 -10.40
N SER A 85 -1.85 14.82 -10.41
CA SER A 85 -2.59 15.65 -11.36
C SER A 85 -1.88 15.82 -12.72
N LEU A 86 -0.65 15.35 -12.88
CA LEU A 86 0.12 15.50 -14.13
C LEU A 86 -0.26 14.42 -15.17
N PRO A 87 -0.24 14.74 -16.49
CA PRO A 87 -0.71 13.84 -17.54
C PRO A 87 0.02 12.49 -17.58
N ASP A 88 1.34 12.52 -17.38
CA ASP A 88 2.20 11.34 -17.39
C ASP A 88 2.47 10.81 -15.96
N GLY A 89 1.76 11.33 -14.96
CA GLY A 89 1.93 11.02 -13.55
C GLY A 89 3.39 11.12 -13.12
N SER A 90 3.91 10.07 -12.48
CA SER A 90 5.32 10.04 -12.06
C SER A 90 6.33 10.07 -13.20
N ASN A 91 5.96 9.77 -14.46
CA ASN A 91 6.90 9.81 -15.58
C ASN A 91 7.09 11.21 -16.16
N ASP A 92 6.26 12.18 -15.76
CA ASP A 92 6.41 13.57 -16.18
C ASP A 92 7.74 14.16 -15.66
N PRO A 93 8.55 14.84 -16.50
CA PRO A 93 9.78 15.48 -16.04
C PRO A 93 9.59 16.45 -14.87
N LEU A 94 8.45 17.14 -14.80
CA LEU A 94 8.10 17.99 -13.67
C LEU A 94 7.79 17.14 -12.43
N ALA A 95 7.06 16.04 -12.56
CA ALA A 95 6.79 15.13 -11.45
C ALA A 95 8.09 14.63 -10.82
N GLN A 96 9.08 14.25 -11.64
CA GLN A 96 10.39 13.82 -11.15
C GLN A 96 11.09 14.91 -10.33
N ARG A 97 10.98 16.17 -10.74
CA ARG A 97 11.50 17.31 -9.96
C ARG A 97 10.73 17.54 -8.67
N LEU A 98 9.41 17.42 -8.69
CA LEU A 98 8.57 17.57 -7.49
C LEU A 98 8.86 16.44 -6.48
N LEU A 99 9.06 15.21 -6.92
CA LEU A 99 9.45 14.08 -6.08
C LEU A 99 10.87 14.26 -5.50
N GLU A 100 11.81 14.80 -6.28
CA GLU A 100 13.14 15.17 -5.79
C GLU A 100 13.05 16.24 -4.68
N VAL A 101 12.21 17.26 -4.87
CA VAL A 101 11.95 18.29 -3.84
C VAL A 101 11.30 17.68 -2.60
N GLN A 102 10.29 16.81 -2.75
CA GLN A 102 9.63 16.13 -1.64
C GLN A 102 10.63 15.29 -0.83
N ALA A 103 11.53 14.55 -1.50
CA ALA A 103 12.59 13.79 -0.84
C ALA A 103 13.52 14.71 -0.03
N ARG A 104 13.94 15.84 -0.59
CA ARG A 104 14.78 16.82 0.12
C ARG A 104 14.07 17.48 1.30
N LEU A 105 12.78 17.72 1.20
CA LEU A 105 11.98 18.29 2.30
C LEU A 105 11.88 17.32 3.49
N PHE A 106 11.88 16.01 3.23
CA PHE A 106 11.92 14.99 4.30
C PHE A 106 13.27 14.91 5.04
N ASP A 107 14.36 15.41 4.44
CA ASP A 107 15.69 15.44 5.06
C ASP A 107 15.87 16.65 6.02
N VAL A 108 14.96 17.63 5.98
CA VAL A 108 14.98 18.86 6.80
C VAL A 108 14.38 18.59 8.18
#